data_AF-A0A6H0WKT2-F1
#
_entry.id   AF-A0A6H0WKT2-F1
#
_cell.length_a   1.000
_cell.length_b   1.000
_cell.length_c   1.000
_cell.angle_alpha   90.00
_cell.angle_beta   90.00
_cell.angle_gamma   90.00
#
_symmetry.space_group_name_H-M   'P 1'
#
loop_
_entity.id
_entity.type
_entity.pdbx_description
1 polymer ?
#
loop_
_entity_poly.entity_id
_entity_poly.type
_entity_poly.pdbx_seq_one_letter_code
_entity_poly.pdbx_strand_id
1 'polypeptide(L)'
;MFNKSIIKRNLVEMKSRDLIKFIRQEFPVKGQNYTEHMEKYETLKKLSENDLSSGISRMARIETSFDNSKNAALLVMIFNFLIGFLKLCIGAGVELNNFSERVAQSLNLAYGFFTTFFIAILFVGLLLDKNKVTTASFFKTLLEQAKADKEKEHKSSNDKLQFSDNTIEIKLIKRRPFWKKNVYNRQAKNLEEILLKWSDEEIIEYIRINFGYLSEKNKKAELQRIRGLEYDTIILGIGRMKEMEETSDNSKIIPGFTSASIFLISQFIYFATYGNKGAPTLTSVCLALASSVAIFFGVTWGMDKGRTHRSGATLFRSLLEQVKSEMEKK
;
A
#
# COMPACT_ATOMS: atom_id res chain seq x y z
N MET A 1 -20.40 -15.81 -2.23
CA MET A 1 -20.02 -17.23 -2.19
C MET A 1 -18.93 -17.44 -3.21
N PHE A 2 -17.69 -17.53 -2.75
CA PHE A 2 -16.50 -17.69 -3.58
C PHE A 2 -16.46 -19.13 -4.12
N ASN A 3 -16.49 -19.32 -5.44
CA ASN A 3 -16.43 -20.65 -6.03
C ASN A 3 -15.64 -20.65 -7.35
N LYS A 4 -15.23 -21.86 -7.79
CA LYS A 4 -14.37 -22.06 -8.96
C LYS A 4 -14.94 -21.44 -10.24
N SER A 5 -16.23 -21.64 -10.53
CA SER A 5 -16.85 -21.14 -11.77
C SER A 5 -16.94 -19.61 -11.78
N ILE A 6 -17.29 -19.01 -10.65
CA ILE A 6 -17.34 -17.55 -10.48
C ILE A 6 -15.94 -16.96 -10.64
N ILE A 7 -14.91 -17.52 -10.01
CA ILE A 7 -13.54 -17.00 -10.10
C ILE A 7 -13.01 -17.11 -11.52
N LYS A 8 -13.19 -18.28 -12.16
CA LYS A 8 -12.77 -18.50 -13.54
C LYS A 8 -13.39 -17.47 -14.49
N ARG A 9 -14.72 -17.29 -14.40
CA ARG A 9 -15.44 -16.30 -15.20
C ARG A 9 -14.96 -14.88 -14.90
N ASN A 10 -14.88 -14.51 -13.62
CA ASN A 10 -14.47 -13.17 -13.22
C ASN A 10 -13.03 -12.85 -13.64
N LEU A 11 -12.12 -13.83 -13.55
CA LEU A 11 -10.74 -13.71 -14.00
C LEU A 11 -10.59 -13.50 -15.51
N VAL A 12 -11.60 -13.78 -16.33
CA VAL A 12 -11.55 -13.53 -17.78
C VAL A 12 -12.40 -12.33 -18.17
N GLU A 13 -13.65 -12.28 -17.70
CA GLU A 13 -14.69 -11.40 -18.24
C GLU A 13 -14.86 -10.09 -17.45
N MET A 14 -14.64 -10.13 -16.14
CA MET A 14 -14.95 -8.98 -15.28
C MET A 14 -14.00 -7.83 -15.54
N LYS A 15 -14.50 -6.59 -15.64
CA LYS A 15 -13.65 -5.39 -15.83
C LYS A 15 -12.66 -5.25 -14.66
N SER A 16 -11.46 -4.74 -14.92
CA SER A 16 -10.38 -4.67 -13.93
C SER A 16 -10.78 -3.99 -12.62
N ARG A 17 -11.58 -2.92 -12.66
CA ARG A 17 -12.04 -2.23 -11.44
C ARG A 17 -13.00 -3.08 -10.61
N ASP A 18 -13.89 -3.81 -11.28
CA ASP A 18 -14.89 -4.66 -10.62
C ASP A 18 -14.24 -5.93 -10.10
N LEU A 19 -13.24 -6.47 -10.83
CA LEU A 19 -12.42 -7.59 -10.38
C LEU A 19 -11.65 -7.25 -9.11
N ILE A 20 -11.06 -6.06 -9.02
CA ILE A 20 -10.38 -5.60 -7.80
C ILE A 20 -11.35 -5.44 -6.63
N LYS A 21 -12.56 -4.91 -6.87
CA LYS A 21 -13.60 -4.82 -5.82
C LYS A 21 -14.02 -6.19 -5.33
N PHE A 22 -14.25 -7.12 -6.25
CA PHE A 22 -14.57 -8.51 -5.95
C PHE A 22 -13.46 -9.16 -5.10
N ILE A 23 -12.20 -9.05 -5.53
CA ILE A 23 -11.06 -9.60 -4.78
C ILE A 23 -10.97 -9.00 -3.37
N ARG A 24 -11.16 -7.68 -3.22
CA ARG A 24 -11.13 -7.03 -1.88
C ARG A 24 -12.26 -7.45 -0.96
N GLN A 25 -13.42 -7.78 -1.51
CA GLN A 25 -14.54 -8.31 -0.73
C GLN A 25 -14.24 -9.73 -0.25
N GLU A 26 -13.63 -10.53 -1.10
CA GLU A 26 -13.33 -11.94 -0.81
C GLU A 26 -12.03 -12.10 0.02
N PHE A 27 -11.07 -11.19 -0.13
CA PHE A 27 -9.80 -11.13 0.60
C PHE A 27 -9.61 -9.72 1.19
N PRO A 28 -10.18 -9.43 2.36
CA PRO A 28 -10.14 -8.10 2.95
C PRO A 28 -8.78 -7.78 3.60
N VAL A 29 -8.29 -6.57 3.34
CA VAL A 29 -7.01 -6.04 3.87
C VAL A 29 -6.96 -6.01 5.41
N LYS A 30 -8.11 -5.92 6.08
CA LYS A 30 -8.18 -5.85 7.56
C LYS A 30 -8.07 -7.24 8.24
N GLY A 31 -7.82 -8.30 7.46
CA GLY A 31 -7.81 -9.68 7.92
C GLY A 31 -9.18 -10.36 7.78
N GLN A 32 -9.17 -11.68 7.73
CA GLN A 32 -10.35 -12.54 7.67
C GLN A 32 -10.14 -13.81 8.50
N ASN A 33 -11.22 -14.57 8.75
CA ASN A 33 -11.14 -15.85 9.45
C ASN A 33 -10.26 -16.84 8.66
N TYR A 34 -9.41 -17.60 9.37
CA TYR A 34 -8.50 -18.59 8.77
C TYR A 34 -9.23 -19.65 7.93
N THR A 35 -10.28 -20.26 8.47
CA THR A 35 -11.01 -21.34 7.78
C THR A 35 -11.64 -20.83 6.49
N GLU A 36 -12.21 -19.62 6.54
CA GLU A 36 -12.80 -18.96 5.38
C GLU A 36 -11.72 -18.57 4.34
N HIS A 37 -10.57 -18.07 4.80
CA HIS A 37 -9.43 -17.77 3.93
C HIS A 37 -8.93 -19.02 3.21
N MET A 38 -8.80 -20.13 3.94
CA MET A 38 -8.25 -21.37 3.42
C MET A 38 -9.22 -22.04 2.44
N GLU A 39 -10.52 -22.02 2.73
CA GLU A 39 -11.54 -22.52 1.78
C GLU A 39 -11.49 -21.76 0.45
N LYS A 40 -11.27 -20.44 0.50
CA LYS A 40 -11.07 -19.62 -0.70
C LYS A 40 -9.77 -19.99 -1.42
N TYR A 41 -8.66 -20.17 -0.70
CA TYR A 41 -7.39 -20.59 -1.31
C TYR A 41 -7.48 -21.97 -1.97
N GLU A 42 -8.09 -22.95 -1.31
CA GLU A 42 -8.36 -24.28 -1.89
C GLU A 42 -9.24 -24.21 -3.14
N THR A 43 -10.16 -23.25 -3.20
CA THR A 43 -10.94 -22.99 -4.41
C THR A 43 -10.07 -22.48 -5.57
N LEU A 44 -9.01 -21.70 -5.29
CA LEU A 44 -8.03 -21.28 -6.30
C LEU A 44 -7.20 -22.47 -6.82
N LYS A 45 -6.75 -23.38 -5.94
CA LYS A 45 -6.02 -24.60 -6.35
C LYS A 45 -6.82 -25.48 -7.33
N LYS A 46 -8.15 -25.48 -7.22
CA LYS A 46 -9.04 -26.22 -8.13
C LYS A 46 -9.07 -25.63 -9.56
N LEU A 47 -8.54 -24.43 -9.83
CA LEU A 47 -8.45 -23.83 -11.17
C LEU A 47 -7.45 -24.60 -12.06
N SER A 48 -7.64 -24.63 -13.39
CA SER A 48 -6.65 -25.27 -14.29
C SER A 48 -5.35 -24.47 -14.36
N GLU A 49 -4.23 -25.09 -14.75
CA GLU A 49 -2.95 -24.38 -14.92
C GLU A 49 -3.06 -23.22 -15.92
N ASN A 50 -3.87 -23.40 -16.97
CA ASN A 50 -4.16 -22.36 -17.95
C ASN A 50 -4.96 -21.21 -17.32
N ASP A 51 -5.98 -21.52 -16.50
CA ASP A 51 -6.77 -20.52 -15.77
C ASP A 51 -5.88 -19.74 -14.77
N LEU A 52 -4.98 -20.43 -14.07
CA LEU A 52 -4.02 -19.82 -13.13
C LEU A 52 -3.02 -18.93 -13.86
N SER A 53 -2.40 -19.43 -14.93
CA SER A 53 -1.44 -18.66 -15.74
C SER A 53 -2.09 -17.42 -16.38
N SER A 54 -3.31 -17.56 -16.88
CA SER A 54 -4.10 -16.44 -17.40
C SER A 54 -4.48 -15.46 -16.30
N GLY A 55 -4.82 -15.93 -15.10
CA GLY A 55 -5.09 -15.08 -13.95
C GLY A 55 -3.87 -14.27 -13.51
N ILE A 56 -2.69 -14.92 -13.44
CA ILE A 56 -1.41 -14.28 -13.09
C ILE A 56 -1.07 -13.18 -14.09
N SER A 57 -1.13 -13.47 -15.39
CA SER A 57 -0.84 -12.49 -16.44
C SER A 57 -1.82 -11.32 -16.40
N ARG A 58 -3.10 -11.59 -16.12
CA ARG A 58 -4.11 -10.54 -15.97
C ARG A 58 -3.85 -9.67 -14.74
N MET A 59 -3.51 -10.26 -13.60
CA MET A 59 -3.16 -9.49 -12.40
C MET A 59 -1.91 -8.64 -12.61
N ALA A 60 -0.87 -9.18 -13.27
CA ALA A 60 0.33 -8.42 -13.62
C ALA A 60 0.02 -7.23 -14.55
N ARG A 61 -0.89 -7.44 -15.53
CA ARG A 61 -1.37 -6.36 -16.40
C ARG A 61 -2.15 -5.30 -15.61
N ILE A 62 -3.01 -5.71 -14.68
CA ILE A 62 -3.79 -4.80 -13.82
C ILE A 62 -2.86 -3.98 -12.91
N GLU A 63 -1.91 -4.64 -12.26
CA GLU A 63 -0.85 -4.03 -11.44
C GLU A 63 -0.12 -2.94 -12.22
N THR A 64 0.34 -3.26 -13.43
CA THR A 64 1.03 -2.29 -14.31
C THR A 64 0.10 -1.16 -14.76
N SER A 65 -1.16 -1.47 -15.09
CA SER A 65 -2.12 -0.48 -15.61
C SER A 65 -2.60 0.54 -14.57
N PHE A 66 -2.54 0.19 -13.29
CA PHE A 66 -2.92 1.09 -12.18
C PHE A 66 -1.70 1.72 -11.49
N ASP A 67 -0.47 1.46 -11.95
CA ASP A 67 0.75 2.16 -11.50
C ASP A 67 0.81 3.59 -12.09
N ASN A 68 -0.22 4.40 -11.79
CA ASN A 68 -0.37 5.78 -12.25
C ASN A 68 0.48 6.77 -11.48
N SER A 69 1.20 6.31 -10.46
CA SER A 69 2.02 7.18 -9.63
C SER A 69 3.17 7.83 -10.41
N LYS A 70 3.61 7.18 -11.50
CA LYS A 70 4.54 7.72 -12.51
C LYS A 70 3.92 8.84 -13.36
N ASN A 71 2.61 8.80 -13.58
CA ASN A 71 1.86 9.79 -14.37
C ASN A 71 1.42 11.00 -13.53
N ALA A 72 1.54 10.93 -12.21
CA ALA A 72 1.17 12.01 -11.29
C ALA A 72 1.97 13.30 -11.56
N ALA A 73 3.26 13.18 -11.88
CA ALA A 73 4.09 14.32 -12.25
C ALA A 73 3.61 15.01 -13.55
N LEU A 74 3.14 14.22 -14.51
CA LEU A 74 2.59 14.71 -15.78
C LEU A 74 1.25 15.42 -15.58
N LEU A 75 0.38 14.89 -14.71
CA LEU A 75 -0.83 15.60 -14.30
C LEU A 75 -0.47 16.93 -13.63
N VAL A 76 0.40 16.92 -12.62
CA VAL A 76 0.87 18.16 -11.95
C VAL A 76 1.42 19.18 -12.95
N MET A 77 2.16 18.73 -13.97
CA MET A 77 2.66 19.59 -15.05
C MET A 77 1.53 20.20 -15.89
N ILE A 78 0.57 19.40 -16.39
CA ILE A 78 -0.57 19.89 -17.18
C ILE A 78 -1.37 20.94 -16.38
N PHE A 79 -1.58 20.69 -15.08
CA PHE A 79 -2.32 21.63 -14.24
C PHE A 79 -1.54 22.90 -13.91
N ASN A 80 -0.21 22.81 -13.76
CA ASN A 80 0.64 24.00 -13.68
C ASN A 80 0.52 24.86 -14.94
N PHE A 81 0.48 24.24 -16.12
CA PHE A 81 0.22 24.95 -17.38
C PHE A 81 -1.17 25.60 -17.41
N LEU A 82 -2.21 24.86 -17.01
CA LEU A 82 -3.59 25.37 -17.00
C LEU A 82 -3.75 26.56 -16.04
N ILE A 83 -3.14 26.48 -14.86
CA ILE A 83 -3.13 27.56 -13.87
C ILE A 83 -2.25 28.74 -14.34
N GLY A 84 -1.08 28.46 -14.93
CA GLY A 84 -0.23 29.49 -15.52
C GLY A 84 -0.96 30.27 -16.62
N PHE A 85 -1.70 29.56 -17.47
CA PHE A 85 -2.57 30.15 -18.48
C PHE A 85 -3.69 31.01 -17.86
N LEU A 86 -4.38 30.50 -16.83
CA LEU A 86 -5.40 31.27 -16.12
C LEU A 86 -4.82 32.55 -15.48
N LYS A 87 -3.62 32.46 -14.90
CA LYS A 87 -2.88 33.61 -14.34
C LYS A 87 -2.48 34.61 -15.43
N LEU A 88 -2.08 34.15 -16.61
CA LEU A 88 -1.81 35.04 -17.75
C LEU A 88 -3.08 35.72 -18.24
N CYS A 89 -4.22 35.03 -18.34
CA CYS A 89 -5.49 35.67 -18.70
C CYS A 89 -5.93 36.75 -17.70
N ILE A 90 -5.64 36.55 -16.40
CA ILE A 90 -5.96 37.52 -15.34
C ILE A 90 -4.92 38.66 -15.27
N GLY A 91 -3.62 38.36 -15.47
CA GLY A 91 -2.51 39.30 -15.29
C GLY A 91 -2.06 40.06 -16.54
N ALA A 92 -2.33 39.55 -17.75
CA ALA A 92 -1.92 40.18 -19.00
C ALA A 92 -2.88 41.28 -19.50
N GLY A 93 -3.88 41.68 -18.71
CA GLY A 93 -4.77 42.75 -19.09
C GLY A 93 -5.53 42.46 -20.39
N VAL A 94 -6.11 41.26 -20.53
CA VAL A 94 -7.30 41.16 -21.37
C VAL A 94 -8.28 42.15 -20.75
N GLU A 95 -8.56 43.26 -21.44
CA GLU A 95 -9.35 44.37 -20.89
C GLU A 95 -10.74 43.90 -20.46
N LEU A 96 -10.83 43.41 -19.23
CA LEU A 96 -12.05 43.19 -18.45
C LEU A 96 -12.41 44.49 -17.71
N ASN A 97 -12.18 45.65 -18.34
CA ASN A 97 -12.22 47.00 -17.75
C ASN A 97 -13.58 47.41 -17.15
N ASN A 98 -14.60 46.55 -17.19
CA ASN A 98 -15.92 46.80 -16.60
C ASN A 98 -16.27 45.89 -15.42
N PHE A 99 -15.38 45.00 -14.99
CA PHE A 99 -15.71 44.07 -13.92
C PHE A 99 -15.29 44.59 -12.55
N SER A 100 -16.30 45.09 -11.80
CA SER A 100 -16.28 45.46 -10.38
C SER A 100 -15.31 44.61 -9.53
N GLU A 101 -14.68 45.20 -8.51
CA GLU A 101 -13.86 44.51 -7.49
C GLU A 101 -14.50 43.20 -6.96
N ARG A 102 -15.84 43.11 -6.95
CA ARG A 102 -16.58 41.90 -6.58
C ARG A 102 -16.38 40.73 -7.55
N VAL A 103 -16.18 40.99 -8.83
CA VAL A 103 -15.90 39.97 -9.85
C VAL A 103 -14.46 39.47 -9.76
N ALA A 104 -13.50 40.36 -9.48
CA ALA A 104 -12.14 39.95 -9.16
C ALA A 104 -12.08 39.09 -7.88
N GLN A 105 -12.78 39.49 -6.82
CA GLN A 105 -12.91 38.68 -5.61
C GLN A 105 -13.56 37.32 -5.85
N SER A 106 -14.64 37.26 -6.62
CA SER A 106 -15.34 35.99 -6.91
C SER A 106 -14.55 35.07 -7.85
N LEU A 107 -13.80 35.60 -8.82
CA LEU A 107 -12.86 34.82 -9.64
C LEU A 107 -11.72 34.22 -8.81
N ASN A 108 -11.22 34.94 -7.81
CA ASN A 108 -10.22 34.41 -6.88
C ASN A 108 -10.77 33.35 -5.92
N LEU A 109 -12.01 33.55 -5.45
CA LEU A 109 -12.70 32.56 -4.61
C LEU A 109 -12.97 31.28 -5.41
N ALA A 110 -13.38 31.43 -6.67
CA ALA A 110 -13.50 30.33 -7.62
C ALA A 110 -12.13 29.66 -7.87
N TYR A 111 -11.06 30.43 -8.07
CA TYR A 111 -9.71 29.90 -8.24
C TYR A 111 -9.25 29.07 -7.05
N GLY A 112 -9.43 29.58 -5.83
CA GLY A 112 -9.12 28.86 -4.60
C GLY A 112 -9.93 27.57 -4.48
N PHE A 113 -11.24 27.65 -4.73
CA PHE A 113 -12.14 26.49 -4.68
C PHE A 113 -11.79 25.42 -5.73
N PHE A 114 -11.56 25.82 -6.99
CA PHE A 114 -11.13 24.91 -8.06
C PHE A 114 -9.79 24.25 -7.73
N THR A 115 -8.86 25.02 -7.17
CA THR A 115 -7.58 24.49 -6.73
C THR A 115 -7.78 23.44 -5.63
N THR A 116 -8.49 23.76 -4.54
CA THR A 116 -8.76 22.82 -3.42
C THR A 116 -9.54 21.57 -3.85
N PHE A 117 -10.56 21.72 -4.69
CA PHE A 117 -11.32 20.60 -5.23
C PHE A 117 -10.45 19.68 -6.08
N PHE A 118 -9.60 20.27 -6.92
CA PHE A 118 -8.70 19.53 -7.80
C PHE A 118 -7.62 18.75 -7.01
N ILE A 119 -7.11 19.36 -5.95
CA ILE A 119 -6.19 18.73 -5.00
C ILE A 119 -6.82 17.48 -4.41
N ALA A 120 -8.06 17.58 -3.92
CA ALA A 120 -8.76 16.44 -3.35
C ALA A 120 -8.89 15.29 -4.37
N ILE A 121 -9.16 15.60 -5.64
CA ILE A 121 -9.25 14.60 -6.72
C ILE A 121 -7.90 13.90 -6.95
N LEU A 122 -6.78 14.65 -7.01
CA LEU A 122 -5.45 14.06 -7.19
C LEU A 122 -5.09 13.12 -6.03
N PHE A 123 -5.32 13.55 -4.79
CA PHE A 123 -5.04 12.73 -3.61
C PHE A 123 -5.89 11.46 -3.56
N VAL A 124 -7.18 11.57 -3.85
CA VAL A 124 -8.09 10.42 -3.92
C VAL A 124 -7.68 9.48 -5.04
N GLY A 125 -7.30 10.00 -6.22
CA GLY A 125 -6.82 9.20 -7.34
C GLY A 125 -5.58 8.36 -6.99
N LEU A 126 -4.55 9.00 -6.41
CA LEU A 126 -3.32 8.32 -5.99
C LEU A 126 -3.58 7.22 -4.95
N LEU A 127 -4.44 7.47 -3.97
CA LEU A 127 -4.80 6.49 -2.96
C LEU A 127 -5.60 5.31 -3.54
N LEU A 128 -6.54 5.59 -4.44
CA LEU A 128 -7.34 4.56 -5.12
C LEU A 128 -6.47 3.67 -6.00
N ASP A 129 -5.47 4.24 -6.67
CA ASP A 129 -4.59 3.49 -7.55
C ASP A 129 -3.62 2.60 -6.76
N LYS A 130 -3.03 3.10 -5.67
CA LYS A 130 -2.24 2.26 -4.73
C LYS A 130 -3.01 1.02 -4.30
N ASN A 131 -4.24 1.24 -3.83
CA ASN A 131 -5.11 0.18 -3.34
C ASN A 131 -5.36 -0.93 -4.37
N LYS A 132 -5.49 -0.57 -5.66
CA LYS A 132 -5.69 -1.52 -6.75
C LYS A 132 -4.41 -2.29 -7.06
N VAL A 133 -3.26 -1.61 -7.12
CA VAL A 133 -1.94 -2.23 -7.34
C VAL A 133 -1.65 -3.27 -6.26
N THR A 134 -1.82 -2.90 -4.99
CA THR A 134 -1.66 -3.82 -3.85
C THR A 134 -2.56 -5.05 -3.99
N THR A 135 -3.85 -4.84 -4.26
CA THR A 135 -4.81 -5.95 -4.37
C THR A 135 -4.45 -6.90 -5.52
N ALA A 136 -4.02 -6.35 -6.66
CA ALA A 136 -3.60 -7.14 -7.81
C ALA A 136 -2.34 -7.97 -7.50
N SER A 137 -1.33 -7.37 -6.87
CA SER A 137 -0.08 -8.03 -6.50
C SER A 137 -0.30 -9.16 -5.47
N PHE A 138 -1.15 -8.92 -4.47
CA PHE A 138 -1.56 -9.94 -3.51
C PHE A 138 -2.24 -11.13 -4.21
N PHE A 139 -3.27 -10.88 -5.01
CA PHE A 139 -4.01 -11.95 -5.67
C PHE A 139 -3.16 -12.70 -6.71
N LYS A 140 -2.29 -11.99 -7.43
CA LYS A 140 -1.28 -12.61 -8.31
C LYS A 140 -0.43 -13.63 -7.56
N THR A 141 0.01 -13.27 -6.35
CA THR A 141 0.84 -14.15 -5.51
C THR A 141 0.07 -15.41 -5.09
N LEU A 142 -1.20 -15.28 -4.72
CA LEU A 142 -2.04 -16.45 -4.42
C LEU A 142 -2.17 -17.39 -5.63
N LEU A 143 -2.30 -16.84 -6.84
CA LEU A 143 -2.36 -17.65 -8.06
C LEU A 143 -1.02 -18.31 -8.42
N GLU A 144 0.11 -17.59 -8.23
CA GLU A 144 1.45 -18.14 -8.39
C GLU A 144 1.69 -19.33 -7.46
N GLN A 145 1.26 -19.19 -6.19
CA GLN A 145 1.35 -20.27 -5.20
C GLN A 145 0.44 -21.45 -5.56
N ALA A 146 -0.84 -21.19 -5.89
CA ALA A 146 -1.77 -22.24 -6.29
C ALA A 146 -1.29 -23.01 -7.53
N LYS A 147 -0.60 -22.35 -8.46
CA LYS A 147 0.01 -22.99 -9.63
C LYS A 147 1.20 -23.87 -9.25
N ALA A 148 2.11 -23.34 -8.43
CA ALA A 148 3.29 -24.08 -7.96
C ALA A 148 2.90 -25.31 -7.13
N ASP A 149 1.83 -25.23 -6.34
CA ASP A 149 1.33 -26.36 -5.55
C ASP A 149 0.71 -27.43 -6.46
N LYS A 150 0.06 -27.03 -7.55
CA LYS A 150 -0.57 -27.95 -8.51
C LYS A 150 0.43 -28.72 -9.37
N GLU A 151 1.50 -28.04 -9.79
CA GLU A 151 2.65 -28.67 -10.46
C GLU A 151 3.32 -29.72 -9.56
N LYS A 152 3.13 -29.63 -8.24
CA LYS A 152 3.70 -30.53 -7.22
C LYS A 152 2.72 -31.60 -6.69
N GLU A 153 1.40 -31.38 -6.76
CA GLU A 153 0.37 -32.41 -6.51
C GLU A 153 0.45 -33.56 -7.54
N HIS A 154 1.08 -33.33 -8.71
CA HIS A 154 1.48 -34.39 -9.63
C HIS A 154 2.68 -35.24 -9.17
N LYS A 155 3.28 -34.97 -7.99
CA LYS A 155 4.49 -35.65 -7.50
C LYS A 155 4.53 -36.13 -6.04
N SER A 156 3.63 -35.77 -5.12
CA SER A 156 3.58 -36.45 -3.81
C SER A 156 2.31 -36.14 -3.02
N SER A 157 1.81 -37.14 -2.32
CA SER A 157 0.68 -37.10 -1.40
C SER A 157 1.14 -37.29 0.05
N ASN A 158 0.56 -36.47 0.94
CA ASN A 158 0.51 -36.52 2.41
C ASN A 158 1.79 -36.24 3.22
N ASP A 159 1.69 -35.26 4.14
CA ASP A 159 1.76 -35.54 5.58
C ASP A 159 1.22 -34.37 6.43
N LYS A 160 0.37 -34.69 7.42
CA LYS A 160 -0.09 -33.76 8.47
C LYS A 160 0.76 -34.01 9.72
N LEU A 161 1.38 -32.96 10.26
CA LEU A 161 2.14 -33.01 11.50
C LEU A 161 1.55 -32.07 12.54
N GLN A 162 1.29 -32.60 13.75
CA GLN A 162 0.62 -31.91 14.85
C GLN A 162 1.48 -30.79 15.45
N PHE A 163 0.83 -29.66 15.79
CA PHE A 163 1.40 -28.49 16.46
C PHE A 163 1.69 -28.75 17.95
N SER A 164 2.85 -28.28 18.43
CA SER A 164 3.11 -28.10 19.86
C SER A 164 2.68 -26.71 20.32
N ASP A 165 1.78 -26.64 21.29
CA ASP A 165 1.36 -25.41 21.97
C ASP A 165 2.55 -24.73 22.67
N ASN A 166 2.94 -23.54 22.20
CA ASN A 166 3.92 -22.68 22.86
C ASN A 166 3.46 -21.23 22.77
N THR A 167 2.83 -20.74 23.85
CA THR A 167 2.38 -19.36 24.00
C THR A 167 3.54 -18.38 23.84
N ILE A 168 3.40 -17.42 22.91
CA ILE A 168 4.38 -16.39 22.63
C ILE A 168 3.92 -15.08 23.30
N GLU A 169 4.61 -14.68 24.38
CA GLU A 169 4.41 -13.36 24.97
C GLU A 169 5.26 -12.31 24.24
N ILE A 170 4.62 -11.31 23.65
CA ILE A 170 5.31 -10.23 22.94
C ILE A 170 4.91 -8.89 23.55
N LYS A 171 5.91 -8.15 24.01
CA LYS A 171 5.73 -6.75 24.42
C LYS A 171 5.85 -5.87 23.17
N LEU A 172 4.73 -5.43 22.63
CA LEU A 172 4.67 -4.55 21.47
C LEU A 172 4.85 -3.10 21.91
N ILE A 173 5.80 -2.39 21.29
CA ILE A 173 6.08 -0.99 21.61
C ILE A 173 5.61 -0.11 20.45
N LYS A 174 4.46 0.55 20.60
CA LYS A 174 3.99 1.52 19.60
C LYS A 174 4.64 2.89 19.86
N ARG A 175 5.59 3.30 19.02
CA ARG A 175 6.14 4.67 19.01
C ARG A 175 5.28 5.57 18.10
N ARG A 176 4.58 6.54 18.68
CA ARG A 176 3.99 7.69 17.96
C ARG A 176 4.96 8.89 17.98
N PRO A 177 4.79 9.90 17.09
CA PRO A 177 5.85 10.87 16.82
C PRO A 177 6.19 11.80 17.98
N PHE A 178 5.29 12.13 18.92
CA PHE A 178 5.62 13.19 19.91
C PHE A 178 5.16 13.00 21.36
N TRP A 179 4.14 12.21 21.70
CA TRP A 179 3.73 12.06 23.11
C TRP A 179 3.17 10.65 23.38
N LYS A 180 3.68 10.01 24.44
CA LYS A 180 3.41 8.66 24.98
C LYS A 180 3.91 7.46 24.17
N LYS A 181 4.81 6.69 24.80
CA LYS A 181 5.09 5.29 24.46
C LYS A 181 3.95 4.46 25.07
N ASN A 182 3.12 3.84 24.24
CA ASN A 182 2.17 2.84 24.72
C ASN A 182 2.82 1.47 24.53
N VAL A 183 3.09 0.80 25.64
CA VAL A 183 3.55 -0.60 25.67
C VAL A 183 2.31 -1.46 25.83
N TYR A 184 2.03 -2.30 24.83
CA TYR A 184 0.95 -3.28 24.90
C TYR A 184 1.57 -4.65 25.05
N ASN A 185 1.21 -5.37 26.12
CA ASN A 185 1.54 -6.78 26.22
C ASN A 185 0.47 -7.54 25.44
N ARG A 186 0.86 -8.15 24.32
CA ARG A 186 -0.02 -9.04 23.56
C ARG A 186 0.53 -10.46 23.67
N GLN A 187 -0.30 -11.38 24.12
CA GLN A 187 0.01 -12.80 24.13
C GLN A 187 -0.63 -13.41 22.88
N ALA A 188 0.15 -14.15 22.09
CA ALA A 188 -0.35 -14.99 21.03
C ALA A 188 -0.15 -16.46 21.44
N LYS A 189 -1.09 -17.34 21.13
CA LYS A 189 -0.95 -18.78 21.42
C LYS A 189 0.14 -19.43 20.57
N ASN A 190 0.33 -19.01 19.33
CA ASN A 190 1.33 -19.54 18.40
C ASN A 190 1.70 -18.52 17.31
N LEU A 191 2.69 -18.88 16.47
CA LEU A 191 3.17 -18.04 15.36
C LEU A 191 2.14 -17.88 14.23
N GLU A 192 1.27 -18.88 14.06
CA GLU A 192 0.14 -18.84 13.12
C GLU A 192 -0.84 -17.69 13.46
N GLU A 193 -1.19 -17.53 14.73
CA GLU A 193 -2.04 -16.44 15.20
C GLU A 193 -1.43 -15.07 14.88
N ILE A 194 -0.11 -14.93 15.05
CA ILE A 194 0.61 -13.70 14.71
C ILE A 194 0.49 -13.42 13.22
N LEU A 195 0.79 -14.40 12.37
CA LEU A 195 0.81 -14.19 10.91
C LEU A 195 -0.56 -13.94 10.31
N LEU A 196 -1.63 -14.49 10.90
CA LEU A 196 -2.94 -14.50 10.27
C LEU A 196 -3.93 -13.52 10.92
N LYS A 197 -3.84 -13.28 12.24
CA LYS A 197 -4.82 -12.43 12.95
C LYS A 197 -4.32 -11.03 13.30
N TRP A 198 -3.01 -10.85 13.46
CA TRP A 198 -2.49 -9.55 13.88
C TRP A 198 -2.57 -8.55 12.74
N SER A 199 -2.56 -7.25 13.05
CA SER A 199 -2.46 -6.21 12.04
C SER A 199 -1.05 -6.11 11.49
N ASP A 200 -0.90 -5.54 10.29
CA ASP A 200 0.39 -5.44 9.62
C ASP A 200 1.42 -4.63 10.45
N GLU A 201 0.97 -3.61 11.18
CA GLU A 201 1.83 -2.85 12.10
C GLU A 201 2.38 -3.71 13.23
N GLU A 202 1.57 -4.64 13.76
CA GLU A 202 1.95 -5.51 14.86
C GLU A 202 2.86 -6.64 14.39
N ILE A 203 2.63 -7.16 13.18
CA ILE A 203 3.49 -8.19 12.58
C ILE A 203 4.88 -7.63 12.29
N ILE A 204 4.98 -6.42 11.72
CA ILE A 204 6.27 -5.77 11.50
C ILE A 204 6.99 -5.47 12.82
N GLU A 205 6.26 -5.07 13.86
CA GLU A 205 6.84 -4.88 15.18
C GLU A 205 7.34 -6.20 15.79
N TYR A 206 6.58 -7.30 15.65
CA TYR A 206 7.01 -8.64 16.04
C TYR A 206 8.29 -9.05 15.30
N ILE A 207 8.33 -8.87 13.98
CA ILE A 207 9.50 -9.19 13.16
C ILE A 207 10.70 -8.37 13.61
N ARG A 208 10.52 -7.06 13.86
CA ARG A 208 11.58 -6.19 14.35
C ARG A 208 12.12 -6.65 15.70
N ILE A 209 11.23 -7.03 16.64
CA ILE A 209 11.61 -7.47 17.99
C ILE A 209 12.33 -8.81 17.96
N ASN A 210 11.96 -9.75 17.08
CA ASN A 210 12.46 -11.12 17.12
C ASN A 210 13.55 -11.43 16.08
N PHE A 211 13.51 -10.77 14.92
CA PHE A 211 14.44 -10.98 13.81
C PHE A 211 15.27 -9.74 13.47
N GLY A 212 14.98 -8.60 14.09
CA GLY A 212 15.71 -7.35 13.85
C GLY A 212 17.21 -7.47 14.12
N TYR A 213 17.99 -6.63 13.45
CA TYR A 213 19.45 -6.60 13.62
C TYR A 213 19.85 -6.40 15.09
N LEU A 214 19.20 -5.44 15.76
CA LEU A 214 19.40 -5.10 17.18
C LEU A 214 18.63 -6.01 18.15
N SER A 215 18.01 -7.08 17.67
CA SER A 215 17.29 -8.01 18.54
C SER A 215 18.26 -8.92 19.30
N GLU A 216 18.08 -8.98 20.62
CA GLU A 216 18.77 -9.94 21.50
C GLU A 216 18.08 -11.31 21.54
N LYS A 217 16.97 -11.50 20.80
CA LYS A 217 16.24 -12.78 20.76
C LYS A 217 17.03 -13.83 19.97
N ASN A 218 16.83 -15.10 20.35
CA ASN A 218 17.47 -16.22 19.69
C ASN A 218 16.83 -16.48 18.32
N LYS A 219 17.44 -15.93 17.27
CA LYS A 219 16.99 -16.05 15.88
C LYS A 219 16.90 -17.51 15.39
N LYS A 220 17.75 -18.42 15.89
CA LYS A 220 17.67 -19.85 15.55
C LYS A 220 16.43 -20.50 16.16
N ALA A 221 16.08 -20.14 17.40
CA ALA A 221 14.86 -20.64 18.04
C ALA A 221 13.60 -20.12 17.32
N GLU A 222 13.60 -18.86 16.90
CA GLU A 222 12.48 -18.30 16.12
C GLU A 222 12.38 -18.91 14.71
N LEU A 223 13.51 -19.19 14.04
CA LEU A 223 13.49 -19.95 12.78
C LEU A 223 12.93 -21.36 12.97
N GLN A 224 13.25 -22.03 14.09
CA GLN A 224 12.68 -23.33 14.41
C GLN A 224 11.17 -23.28 14.65
N ARG A 225 10.64 -22.15 15.16
CA ARG A 225 9.19 -21.92 15.26
C ARG A 225 8.55 -21.75 13.89
N ILE A 226 9.21 -21.07 12.94
CA ILE A 226 8.73 -20.99 11.55
C ILE A 226 8.67 -22.40 10.93
N ARG A 227 9.66 -23.26 11.18
CA ARG A 227 9.66 -24.66 10.72
C ARG A 227 8.55 -25.53 11.32
N GLY A 228 8.00 -25.13 12.47
CA GLY A 228 6.87 -25.79 13.10
C GLY A 228 5.51 -25.37 12.52
N LEU A 229 5.48 -24.44 11.57
CA LEU A 229 4.24 -24.04 10.90
C LEU A 229 3.81 -25.08 9.86
N GLU A 230 2.50 -25.25 9.72
CA GLU A 230 1.91 -25.96 8.59
C GLU A 230 2.30 -25.31 7.25
N TYR A 231 2.46 -26.15 6.23
CA TYR A 231 2.83 -25.72 4.88
C TYR A 231 1.88 -24.63 4.34
N ASP A 232 0.57 -24.81 4.56
CA ASP A 232 -0.45 -23.84 4.15
C ASP A 232 -0.31 -22.51 4.89
N THR A 233 0.01 -22.53 6.18
CA THR A 233 0.27 -21.32 6.98
C THR A 233 1.51 -20.57 6.49
N ILE A 234 2.56 -21.29 6.06
CA ILE A 234 3.75 -20.68 5.47
C ILE A 234 3.41 -19.99 4.14
N ILE A 235 2.62 -20.65 3.29
CA ILE A 235 2.15 -20.08 2.01
C ILE A 235 1.39 -18.77 2.25
N LEU A 236 0.41 -18.79 3.16
CA LEU A 236 -0.39 -17.62 3.51
C LEU A 236 0.47 -16.50 4.10
N GLY A 237 1.43 -16.86 4.96
CA GLY A 237 2.43 -15.94 5.50
C GLY A 237 3.22 -15.24 4.39
N ILE A 238 3.69 -15.98 3.38
CA ILE A 238 4.42 -15.42 2.23
C ILE A 238 3.55 -14.44 1.46
N GLY A 239 2.30 -14.81 1.15
CA GLY A 239 1.35 -13.96 0.44
C GLY A 239 1.12 -12.65 1.19
N ARG A 240 0.93 -12.73 2.51
CA ARG A 240 0.74 -11.57 3.37
C ARG A 240 1.98 -10.69 3.46
N MET A 241 3.18 -11.28 3.59
CA MET A 241 4.43 -10.49 3.59
C MET A 241 4.64 -9.76 2.26
N LYS A 242 4.28 -10.37 1.13
CA LYS A 242 4.35 -9.72 -0.18
C LYS A 242 3.35 -8.57 -0.31
N GLU A 243 2.15 -8.71 0.24
CA GLU A 243 1.19 -7.60 0.35
C GLU A 243 1.73 -6.45 1.20
N MET A 244 2.36 -6.75 2.35
CA MET A 244 3.00 -5.77 3.21
C MET A 244 4.19 -5.06 2.53
N GLU A 245 4.99 -5.80 1.76
CA GLU A 245 6.09 -5.26 0.98
C GLU A 245 5.58 -4.23 -0.05
N GLU A 246 4.54 -4.60 -0.79
CA GLU A 246 3.95 -3.75 -1.85
C GLU A 246 3.16 -2.56 -1.28
N THR A 247 2.41 -2.73 -0.18
CA THR A 247 1.75 -1.60 0.50
C THR A 247 2.75 -0.62 1.12
N SER A 248 3.88 -1.11 1.60
CA SER A 248 4.91 -0.28 2.22
C SER A 248 5.87 0.33 1.21
N ASP A 249 5.81 -0.09 -0.05
CA ASP A 249 6.56 0.51 -1.15
C ASP A 249 6.02 1.90 -1.51
N ASN A 250 6.44 2.88 -0.71
CA ASN A 250 6.08 4.26 -0.91
C ASN A 250 6.83 4.88 -2.10
N SER A 251 7.86 4.22 -2.66
CA SER A 251 8.68 4.75 -3.76
C SER A 251 7.84 5.11 -5.00
N LYS A 252 6.73 4.39 -5.21
CA LYS A 252 5.79 4.66 -6.29
C LYS A 252 5.04 5.98 -6.04
N ILE A 253 4.63 6.27 -4.81
CA ILE A 253 3.71 7.39 -4.49
C ILE A 253 4.43 8.68 -4.12
N ILE A 254 5.60 8.59 -3.48
CA ILE A 254 6.36 9.75 -3.01
C ILE A 254 6.59 10.79 -4.10
N PRO A 255 6.98 10.43 -5.35
CA PRO A 255 7.13 11.44 -6.40
C PRO A 255 5.83 12.20 -6.66
N GLY A 256 4.71 11.49 -6.84
CA GLY A 256 3.40 12.11 -7.08
C GLY A 256 2.89 12.95 -5.90
N PHE A 257 3.05 12.45 -4.67
CA PHE A 257 2.70 13.17 -3.45
C PHE A 257 3.56 14.44 -3.28
N THR A 258 4.86 14.35 -3.54
CA THR A 258 5.79 15.48 -3.41
C THR A 258 5.49 16.53 -4.47
N SER A 259 5.29 16.13 -5.74
CA SER A 259 4.89 17.04 -6.80
C SER A 259 3.56 17.74 -6.51
N ALA A 260 2.55 17.00 -6.05
CA ALA A 260 1.27 17.57 -5.64
C ALA A 260 1.43 18.56 -4.48
N SER A 261 2.22 18.21 -3.46
CA SER A 261 2.45 19.05 -2.28
C SER A 261 3.22 20.33 -2.59
N ILE A 262 4.23 20.27 -3.47
CA ILE A 262 4.94 21.47 -3.95
C ILE A 262 3.98 22.38 -4.72
N PHE A 263 3.15 21.79 -5.58
CA PHE A 263 2.09 22.52 -6.26
C PHE A 263 1.14 23.21 -5.28
N LEU A 264 0.69 22.53 -4.21
CA LEU A 264 -0.14 23.13 -3.15
C LEU A 264 0.49 24.39 -2.57
N ILE A 265 1.73 24.26 -2.13
CA ILE A 265 2.46 25.36 -1.51
C ILE A 265 2.53 26.53 -2.49
N SER A 266 2.86 26.27 -3.76
CA SER A 266 2.96 27.34 -4.77
C SER A 266 1.65 28.10 -4.97
N GLN A 267 0.50 27.42 -4.96
CA GLN A 267 -0.80 28.08 -5.10
C GLN A 267 -1.23 28.81 -3.84
N PHE A 268 -0.93 28.23 -2.67
CA PHE A 268 -1.22 28.87 -1.39
C PHE A 268 -0.38 30.14 -1.17
N ILE A 269 0.90 30.13 -1.56
CA ILE A 269 1.77 31.32 -1.55
C ILE A 269 1.18 32.40 -2.46
N TYR A 270 0.80 32.04 -3.69
CA TYR A 270 0.22 32.99 -4.64
C TYR A 270 -1.07 33.62 -4.10
N PHE A 271 -1.94 32.82 -3.46
CA PHE A 271 -3.14 33.32 -2.80
C PHE A 271 -2.79 34.27 -1.65
N ALA A 272 -1.80 33.93 -0.82
CA ALA A 272 -1.37 34.75 0.31
C ALA A 272 -0.71 36.08 -0.11
N THR A 273 -0.13 36.17 -1.31
CA THR A 273 0.51 37.39 -1.85
C THR A 273 -0.39 38.19 -2.78
N TYR A 274 -1.66 37.81 -2.94
CA TYR A 274 -2.58 38.43 -3.89
C TYR A 274 -2.74 39.94 -3.69
N GLY A 275 -2.90 40.39 -2.44
CA GLY A 275 -3.02 41.82 -2.10
C GLY A 275 -1.78 42.65 -2.48
N ASN A 276 -0.66 42.00 -2.80
CA ASN A 276 0.59 42.63 -3.19
C ASN A 276 0.91 42.40 -4.69
N LYS A 277 -0.12 42.18 -5.53
CA LYS A 277 0.00 41.88 -6.96
C LYS A 277 0.89 40.67 -7.27
N GLY A 278 0.97 39.71 -6.35
CA GLY A 278 1.82 38.53 -6.48
C GLY A 278 3.29 38.76 -6.12
N ALA A 279 3.68 39.97 -5.69
CA ALA A 279 5.01 40.21 -5.15
C ALA A 279 5.19 39.48 -3.80
N PRO A 280 6.26 38.71 -3.62
CA PRO A 280 6.50 37.95 -2.39
C PRO A 280 6.63 38.89 -1.19
N THR A 281 5.80 38.68 -0.17
CA THR A 281 5.93 39.33 1.14
C THR A 281 6.79 38.48 2.06
N LEU A 282 7.42 39.09 3.07
CA LEU A 282 8.20 38.37 4.08
C LEU A 282 7.37 37.21 4.70
N THR A 283 6.10 37.48 5.03
CA THR A 283 5.16 36.48 5.57
C THR A 283 4.94 35.31 4.60
N SER A 284 4.76 35.58 3.30
CA SER A 284 4.57 34.52 2.30
C SER A 284 5.80 33.65 2.11
N VAL A 285 7.00 34.23 2.18
CA VAL A 285 8.28 33.51 2.08
C VAL A 285 8.51 32.65 3.33
N CYS A 286 8.25 33.19 4.52
CA CYS A 286 8.33 32.42 5.76
C CYS A 286 7.35 31.24 5.78
N LEU A 287 6.12 31.46 5.31
CA LEU A 287 5.08 30.43 5.20
C LEU A 287 5.46 29.34 4.18
N ALA A 288 6.03 29.74 3.05
CA ALA A 288 6.57 28.84 2.02
C ALA A 288 7.66 27.92 2.59
N LEU A 289 8.63 28.51 3.29
CA LEU A 289 9.73 27.79 3.91
C LEU A 289 9.23 26.83 4.99
N ALA A 290 8.38 27.29 5.91
CA ALA A 290 7.81 26.44 6.96
C ALA A 290 7.02 25.25 6.39
N SER A 291 6.21 25.48 5.36
CA SER A 291 5.43 24.43 4.70
C SER A 291 6.33 23.44 3.94
N SER A 292 7.37 23.92 3.26
CA SER A 292 8.34 23.07 2.56
C SER A 292 9.10 22.19 3.53
N VAL A 293 9.54 22.75 4.67
CA VAL A 293 10.19 21.99 5.75
C VAL A 293 9.24 20.94 6.33
N ALA A 294 7.98 21.30 6.61
CA ALA A 294 6.99 20.36 7.12
C ALA A 294 6.73 19.19 6.15
N ILE A 295 6.62 19.48 4.85
CA ILE A 295 6.44 18.44 3.82
C ILE A 295 7.69 17.57 3.70
N PHE A 296 8.89 18.16 3.71
CA PHE A 296 10.13 17.40 3.69
C PHE A 296 10.22 16.43 4.87
N PHE A 297 9.95 16.89 6.09
CA PHE A 297 9.94 16.02 7.27
C PHE A 297 8.84 14.95 7.20
N GLY A 298 7.63 15.31 6.77
CA GLY A 298 6.52 14.38 6.62
C GLY A 298 6.79 13.27 5.59
N VAL A 299 7.33 13.64 4.43
CA VAL A 299 7.72 12.69 3.37
C VAL A 299 8.86 11.80 3.84
N THR A 300 9.90 12.38 4.43
CA THR A 300 11.06 11.62 4.95
C THR A 300 10.64 10.64 6.04
N TRP A 301 9.73 11.04 6.93
CA TRP A 301 9.19 10.15 7.96
C TRP A 301 8.35 9.01 7.36
N GLY A 302 7.49 9.31 6.37
CA GLY A 302 6.72 8.31 5.64
C GLY A 302 7.60 7.33 4.85
N MET A 303 8.70 7.83 4.28
CA MET A 303 9.74 7.02 3.62
C MET A 303 10.40 6.06 4.59
N ASP A 304 10.84 6.55 5.75
CA ASP A 304 11.55 5.72 6.72
C ASP A 304 10.63 4.66 7.35
N LYS A 305 9.36 5.02 7.64
CA LYS A 305 8.35 4.05 8.08
C LYS A 305 8.11 2.99 7.01
N GLY A 306 7.89 3.39 5.76
CA GLY A 306 7.68 2.47 4.64
C GLY A 306 8.87 1.54 4.41
N ARG A 307 10.08 2.09 4.43
CA ARG A 307 11.35 1.34 4.32
C ARG A 307 11.46 0.26 5.40
N THR A 308 11.18 0.62 6.65
CA THR A 308 11.26 -0.31 7.79
C THR A 308 10.26 -1.46 7.66
N HIS A 309 9.01 -1.13 7.32
CA HIS A 309 7.97 -2.14 7.08
C HIS A 309 8.32 -3.06 5.91
N ARG A 310 8.75 -2.48 4.79
CA ARG A 310 9.18 -3.23 3.60
C ARG A 310 10.34 -4.17 3.92
N SER A 311 11.40 -3.68 4.56
CA SER A 311 12.56 -4.51 4.91
C SER A 311 12.20 -5.65 5.86
N GLY A 312 11.31 -5.41 6.83
CA GLY A 312 10.85 -6.44 7.76
C GLY A 312 10.04 -7.52 7.04
N ALA A 313 9.11 -7.10 6.18
CA ALA A 313 8.31 -8.02 5.37
C ALA A 313 9.17 -8.87 4.43
N THR A 314 10.13 -8.26 3.73
CA THR A 314 11.05 -8.98 2.82
C THR A 314 11.93 -9.98 3.58
N LEU A 315 12.47 -9.59 4.74
CA LEU A 315 13.26 -10.50 5.58
C LEU A 315 12.43 -11.72 6.00
N PHE A 316 11.23 -11.48 6.54
CA PHE A 316 10.40 -12.58 7.04
C PHE A 316 9.86 -13.45 5.90
N ARG A 317 9.54 -12.85 4.73
CA ARG A 317 9.20 -13.58 3.50
C ARG A 317 10.33 -14.51 3.08
N SER A 318 11.56 -14.03 3.07
CA SER A 318 12.73 -14.84 2.72
C SER A 318 12.91 -16.04 3.64
N LEU A 319 12.68 -15.87 4.95
CA LEU A 319 12.70 -16.98 5.91
C LEU A 319 11.57 -18.00 5.67
N LEU A 320 10.35 -17.53 5.37
CA LEU A 320 9.24 -18.40 5.02
C LEU A 320 9.48 -19.16 3.70
N GLU A 321 10.02 -18.49 2.68
CA GLU A 321 10.40 -19.10 1.40
C GLU A 321 11.49 -20.15 1.59
N GLN A 322 12.47 -19.89 2.47
CA GLN A 322 13.48 -20.88 2.82
C GLN A 322 12.83 -22.11 3.47
N VAL A 323 12.00 -21.94 4.51
CA VAL A 323 11.36 -23.07 5.20
C VAL A 323 10.42 -23.83 4.25
N LYS A 324 9.69 -23.12 3.39
CA LYS A 324 8.90 -23.73 2.30
C LYS A 324 9.79 -24.64 1.45
N SER A 325 10.94 -24.15 0.99
CA SER A 325 11.88 -24.94 0.18
C SER A 325 12.50 -26.13 0.94
N GLU A 326 12.68 -26.02 2.26
CA GLU A 326 13.15 -27.12 3.12
C GLU A 326 12.07 -28.21 3.22
N MET A 327 10.79 -27.84 3.33
CA MET A 327 9.67 -28.77 3.39
C MET A 327 9.42 -29.47 2.05
N GLU A 328 9.62 -28.77 0.92
CA GLU A 328 9.44 -29.32 -0.42
C GLU A 328 10.53 -30.32 -0.85
N LYS A 329 11.67 -30.32 -0.16
CA LYS A 329 12.79 -31.23 -0.42
C LYS A 329 12.74 -32.50 0.43
N LYS A 330 11.82 -32.57 1.39
CA LYS A 330 11.58 -33.75 2.23
C LYS A 330 10.55 -34.65 1.57
#